data_AF-A0AAD5PJ87-F1
#
_entry.id   AF-A0AAD5PJ87-F1
#
_cell.length_a   1.000
_cell.length_b   1.000
_cell.length_c   1.000
_cell.angle_alpha   90.00
_cell.angle_beta   90.00
_cell.angle_gamma   90.00
#
_symmetry.space_group_name_H-M   'P 1'
#
loop_
_entity.id
_entity.type
_entity.pdbx_description
1 polymer ?
#
loop_
_entity_poly.entity_id
_entity_poly.type
_entity_poly.pdbx_seq_one_letter_code
_entity_poly.pdbx_strand_id
1 'polypeptide(L)'
;MLSPEQMQTVKVALILCSCFFAYGTYWSDWAFDYYLLWANPADHPNAVSRAILYYTTQTQAPDILKYIPFVNLIIGAIGFSAGLAHFTEGNILFDGASLVLMLFGLSTHATSVRPGLEVIVSTTEETEEVVSSLKNIAAAHFIIVLAITGIIGLQIAHYFVMKKTAQAEQREVDANKKSN
;
A
#
# COMPACT_ATOMS: atom_id res chain seq x y z
N MET A 1 8.73 -29.69 1.88
CA MET A 1 9.54 -28.55 2.33
C MET A 1 9.80 -27.69 1.09
N LEU A 2 9.43 -26.40 1.11
CA LEU A 2 9.66 -25.50 -0.03
C LEU A 2 11.17 -25.27 -0.21
N SER A 3 11.65 -25.13 -1.45
CA SER A 3 13.03 -24.69 -1.68
C SER A 3 13.22 -23.24 -1.21
N PRO A 4 14.44 -22.81 -0.86
CA PRO A 4 14.71 -21.42 -0.49
C PRO A 4 14.25 -20.41 -1.54
N GLU A 5 14.42 -20.74 -2.82
CA GLU A 5 13.95 -19.92 -3.95
C GLU A 5 12.42 -19.81 -4.00
N GLN A 6 11.72 -20.93 -3.80
CA GLN A 6 10.26 -20.95 -3.77
C GLN A 6 9.73 -20.12 -2.59
N MET A 7 10.38 -20.21 -1.43
CA MET A 7 10.01 -19.42 -0.24
C MET A 7 10.12 -17.91 -0.52
N GLN A 8 11.22 -17.48 -1.14
CA GLN A 8 11.40 -16.07 -1.49
C GLN A 8 10.41 -15.58 -2.55
N THR A 9 10.09 -16.43 -3.54
CA THR A 9 9.08 -16.10 -4.56
C THR A 9 7.68 -15.97 -3.93
N VAL A 10 7.30 -16.90 -3.07
CA VAL A 10 6.01 -16.87 -2.35
C VAL A 10 5.91 -15.62 -1.50
N LYS A 11 6.98 -15.26 -0.78
CA LYS A 11 7.06 -14.05 0.03
C LYS A 11 6.77 -12.79 -0.80
N VAL A 12 7.49 -12.60 -1.91
CA VAL A 12 7.28 -11.46 -2.81
C VAL A 12 5.84 -11.44 -3.33
N ALA A 13 5.29 -12.59 -3.72
CA ALA A 13 3.93 -12.70 -4.20
C ALA A 13 2.89 -12.28 -3.14
N LEU A 14 3.07 -12.68 -1.87
CA LEU A 14 2.18 -12.27 -0.77
C LEU A 14 2.22 -10.76 -0.55
N ILE A 15 3.41 -10.16 -0.53
CA ILE A 15 3.58 -8.71 -0.34
C ILE A 15 2.94 -7.95 -1.51
N LEU A 16 3.22 -8.36 -2.75
CA LEU A 16 2.65 -7.74 -3.94
C LEU A 16 1.12 -7.86 -3.97
N CYS A 17 0.58 -9.05 -3.66
CA CYS A 17 -0.87 -9.25 -3.59
C CYS A 17 -1.52 -8.29 -2.60
N SER A 18 -0.93 -8.16 -1.41
CA SER A 18 -1.41 -7.24 -0.37
C SER A 18 -1.32 -5.77 -0.78
N CYS A 19 -0.23 -5.39 -1.46
CA CYS A 19 -0.02 -4.03 -1.94
C CYS A 19 -0.95 -3.66 -3.09
N PHE A 20 -1.20 -4.55 -4.05
CA PHE A 20 -2.14 -4.28 -5.15
C PHE A 20 -3.58 -4.17 -4.67
N PHE A 21 -3.98 -4.97 -3.68
CA PHE A 21 -5.28 -4.80 -3.03
C PHE A 21 -5.40 -3.43 -2.37
N ALA A 22 -4.43 -3.05 -1.52
CA ALA A 22 -4.43 -1.75 -0.85
C ALA A 22 -4.33 -0.58 -1.84
N TYR A 23 -3.55 -0.73 -2.92
CA TYR A 23 -3.49 0.26 -4.00
C TYR A 23 -4.88 0.46 -4.59
N GLY A 24 -5.59 -0.62 -4.92
CA GLY A 24 -6.94 -0.56 -5.47
C GLY A 24 -7.94 0.15 -4.56
N THR A 25 -7.86 -0.05 -3.24
CA THR A 25 -8.76 0.62 -2.28
C THR A 25 -8.55 2.13 -2.30
N TYR A 26 -7.31 2.60 -2.10
CA TYR A 26 -7.02 4.04 -2.11
C TYR A 26 -7.17 4.68 -3.49
N TRP A 27 -6.92 3.91 -4.56
CA TRP A 27 -7.15 4.38 -5.92
C TRP A 27 -8.64 4.60 -6.20
N SER A 28 -9.54 3.87 -5.55
CA SER A 28 -10.98 4.10 -5.69
C SER A 28 -11.42 5.44 -5.08
N ASP A 29 -10.79 5.86 -3.97
CA ASP A 29 -11.03 7.15 -3.32
C ASP A 29 -10.62 8.34 -4.21
N TRP A 30 -9.68 8.11 -5.14
CA TRP A 30 -9.20 9.10 -6.12
C TRP A 30 -10.32 9.74 -6.95
N ALA A 31 -11.41 9.01 -7.20
CA ALA A 31 -12.56 9.52 -7.94
C ALA A 31 -13.19 10.77 -7.30
N PHE A 32 -12.96 10.97 -6.00
CA PHE A 32 -13.41 12.15 -5.24
C PHE A 32 -12.24 13.06 -4.90
N ASP A 33 -11.13 12.48 -4.44
CA ASP A 33 -9.94 13.21 -3.98
C ASP A 33 -9.30 14.07 -5.08
N TYR A 34 -9.36 13.62 -6.34
CA TYR A 34 -8.83 14.39 -7.46
C TYR A 34 -9.41 15.80 -7.53
N TYR A 35 -10.72 15.92 -7.30
CA TYR A 35 -11.44 17.19 -7.39
C TYR A 35 -11.14 18.13 -6.23
N LEU A 36 -10.63 17.61 -5.12
CA LEU A 36 -10.27 18.40 -3.94
C LEU A 36 -8.87 19.00 -4.06
N LEU A 37 -7.97 18.33 -4.80
CA LEU A 37 -6.56 18.68 -4.87
C LEU A 37 -6.15 19.36 -6.18
N TRP A 38 -6.65 18.90 -7.33
CA TRP A 38 -6.14 19.36 -8.64
C TRP A 38 -7.19 20.01 -9.53
N ALA A 39 -8.48 19.70 -9.36
CA ALA A 39 -9.51 20.29 -10.20
C ALA A 39 -9.79 21.75 -9.80
N ASN A 40 -10.21 22.54 -10.78
CA ASN A 40 -10.63 23.92 -10.54
C ASN A 40 -12.01 23.93 -9.84
N PRO A 41 -12.14 24.53 -8.64
CA PRO A 41 -13.42 24.56 -7.93
C PRO A 41 -14.54 25.26 -8.71
N ALA A 42 -14.21 26.23 -9.57
CA ALA A 42 -15.19 26.96 -10.37
C ALA A 42 -15.93 26.05 -11.38
N ASP A 43 -15.23 25.04 -11.90
CA ASP A 43 -15.78 24.11 -12.89
C ASP A 43 -16.54 22.94 -12.22
N HIS A 44 -16.34 22.75 -10.91
CA HIS A 44 -16.87 21.62 -10.15
C HIS A 44 -17.47 22.04 -8.79
N PRO A 45 -18.56 22.84 -8.79
CA PRO A 45 -19.14 23.39 -7.55
C PRO A 45 -19.60 22.32 -6.57
N ASN A 46 -20.02 21.15 -7.06
CA ASN A 46 -20.53 20.05 -6.22
C ASN A 46 -19.45 19.07 -5.75
N ALA A 47 -18.15 19.36 -5.98
CA ALA A 47 -17.07 18.43 -5.64
C ALA A 47 -17.02 18.13 -4.12
N VAL A 48 -17.14 19.16 -3.30
CA VAL A 48 -17.12 19.05 -1.83
C VAL A 48 -18.33 18.26 -1.35
N SER A 49 -19.55 18.63 -1.74
CA SER A 49 -20.78 17.94 -1.31
C SER A 49 -20.76 16.45 -1.67
N ARG A 50 -20.24 16.09 -2.86
CA ARG A 50 -20.09 14.69 -3.27
C ARG A 50 -19.08 13.95 -2.40
N ALA A 51 -17.95 14.58 -2.08
CA ALA A 51 -16.93 13.97 -1.22
C ALA A 51 -17.43 13.77 0.21
N ILE A 52 -18.19 14.74 0.77
CA ILE A 52 -18.87 14.59 2.06
C ILE A 52 -19.79 13.37 2.03
N LEU A 53 -20.70 13.31 1.06
CA LEU A 53 -21.63 12.19 0.95
C LEU A 53 -20.91 10.84 0.83
N TYR A 54 -19.85 10.79 0.01
CA TYR A 54 -19.04 9.58 -0.16
C TYR A 54 -18.41 9.11 1.16
N TYR A 55 -17.66 9.99 1.83
CA TYR A 55 -16.95 9.64 3.06
C TYR A 55 -17.90 9.37 4.24
N THR A 56 -19.00 10.11 4.37
CA THR A 56 -20.04 9.80 5.35
C THR A 56 -20.69 8.44 5.09
N THR A 57 -20.97 8.09 3.83
CA THR A 57 -21.52 6.78 3.49
C THR A 57 -20.52 5.66 3.80
N GLN A 58 -19.24 5.89 3.55
CA GLN A 58 -18.18 4.94 3.82
C GLN A 58 -18.03 4.63 5.31
N THR A 59 -18.18 5.63 6.20
CA THR A 59 -18.13 5.40 7.65
C THR A 59 -19.36 4.63 8.18
N GLN A 60 -20.50 4.77 7.51
CA GLN A 60 -21.74 4.03 7.79
C GLN A 60 -21.76 2.60 7.22
N ALA A 61 -20.72 2.21 6.47
CA ALA A 61 -20.64 0.87 5.92
C ALA A 61 -20.65 -0.22 7.02
N PRO A 62 -21.26 -1.39 6.77
CA PRO A 62 -21.27 -2.52 7.71
C PRO A 62 -19.85 -2.88 8.17
N ASP A 63 -19.70 -3.21 9.46
CA ASP A 63 -18.38 -3.44 10.07
C ASP A 63 -17.58 -4.55 9.40
N ILE A 64 -18.25 -5.53 8.76
CA ILE A 64 -17.59 -6.57 7.97
C ILE A 64 -16.66 -6.00 6.88
N LEU A 65 -17.04 -4.90 6.24
CA LEU A 65 -16.23 -4.26 5.19
C LEU A 65 -15.00 -3.56 5.78
N LYS A 66 -15.08 -3.10 7.04
CA LYS A 66 -13.97 -2.45 7.75
C LYS A 66 -12.87 -3.45 8.14
N TYR A 67 -13.17 -4.75 8.23
CA TYR A 67 -12.18 -5.79 8.52
C TYR A 67 -11.40 -6.28 7.28
N ILE A 68 -11.91 -6.05 6.06
CA ILE A 68 -11.24 -6.51 4.83
C ILE A 68 -9.82 -5.94 4.69
N PRO A 69 -9.57 -4.63 4.90
CA PRO A 69 -8.21 -4.09 4.87
C PRO A 69 -7.29 -4.70 5.92
N PHE A 70 -7.82 -5.12 7.07
CA PHE A 70 -7.03 -5.75 8.13
C PHE A 70 -6.57 -7.16 7.72
N VAL A 71 -7.45 -7.95 7.12
CA VAL A 71 -7.07 -9.26 6.55
C VAL A 71 -5.99 -9.10 5.49
N ASN A 72 -6.13 -8.08 4.63
CA ASN A 72 -5.12 -7.75 3.64
C ASN A 72 -3.75 -7.42 4.27
N LEU A 73 -3.74 -6.64 5.36
CA LEU A 73 -2.50 -6.30 6.07
C LEU A 73 -1.84 -7.54 6.70
N ILE A 74 -2.62 -8.51 7.19
CA ILE A 74 -2.07 -9.78 7.70
C ILE A 74 -1.33 -10.54 6.59
N ILE A 75 -1.87 -10.59 5.37
CA ILE A 75 -1.20 -11.24 4.22
C ILE A 75 0.16 -10.58 3.96
N GLY A 76 0.21 -9.25 3.93
CA GLY A 76 1.46 -8.50 3.77
C GLY A 76 2.44 -8.74 4.92
N ALA A 77 1.95 -8.76 6.17
CA ALA A 77 2.74 -9.01 7.36
C ALA A 77 3.39 -10.40 7.35
N ILE A 78 2.64 -11.45 6.95
CA ILE A 78 3.18 -12.80 6.79
C ILE A 78 4.32 -12.80 5.76
N GLY A 79 4.15 -12.08 4.65
CA GLY A 79 5.21 -11.89 3.66
C GLY A 79 6.45 -11.23 4.27
N PHE A 80 6.31 -10.08 4.94
CA PHE A 80 7.46 -9.41 5.57
C PHE A 80 8.14 -10.26 6.64
N SER A 81 7.37 -10.95 7.49
CA SER A 81 7.93 -11.84 8.53
C SER A 81 8.71 -13.01 7.94
N ALA A 82 8.21 -13.63 6.86
CA ALA A 82 8.92 -14.71 6.18
C ALA A 82 10.24 -14.23 5.55
N GLY A 83 10.29 -13.00 5.06
CA GLY A 83 11.52 -12.37 4.57
C GLY A 83 12.54 -12.10 5.67
N LEU A 84 12.11 -11.42 6.73
CA LEU A 84 12.98 -11.02 7.84
C LEU A 84 13.50 -12.20 8.66
N ALA A 85 12.79 -13.33 8.69
CA ALA A 85 13.30 -14.56 9.29
C ALA A 85 14.58 -15.07 8.60
N HIS A 86 14.77 -14.71 7.33
CA HIS A 86 15.98 -14.99 6.57
C HIS A 86 16.76 -13.70 6.37
N PHE A 87 17.70 -13.41 7.29
CA PHE A 87 18.55 -12.20 7.30
C PHE A 87 19.61 -12.17 6.18
N THR A 88 19.19 -12.34 4.92
CA THR A 88 20.04 -12.08 3.76
C THR A 88 20.14 -10.58 3.53
N GLU A 89 21.25 -10.11 2.94
CA GLU A 89 21.44 -8.68 2.63
C GLU A 89 20.30 -8.13 1.75
N GLY A 90 19.83 -8.93 0.78
CA GLY A 90 18.69 -8.58 -0.07
C GLY A 90 17.38 -8.42 0.71
N ASN A 91 17.07 -9.35 1.63
CA ASN A 91 15.86 -9.26 2.44
C ASN A 91 15.89 -8.04 3.37
N ILE A 92 17.03 -7.76 4.01
CA ILE A 92 17.16 -6.60 4.88
C ILE A 92 16.95 -5.29 4.09
N LEU A 93 17.56 -5.17 2.91
CA LEU A 93 17.45 -3.97 2.09
C LEU A 93 16.03 -3.77 1.53
N PHE A 94 15.51 -4.76 0.80
CA PHE A 94 14.25 -4.62 0.08
C PHE A 94 13.04 -4.76 0.98
N ASP A 95 13.01 -5.76 1.87
CA ASP A 95 11.87 -5.97 2.77
C ASP A 95 11.90 -4.98 3.93
N GLY A 96 13.08 -4.63 4.45
CA GLY A 96 13.22 -3.61 5.48
C GLY A 96 12.75 -2.23 5.02
N ALA A 97 13.19 -1.77 3.84
CA ALA A 97 12.71 -0.52 3.25
C ALA A 97 11.20 -0.56 2.97
N SER A 98 10.70 -1.70 2.47
CA SER A 98 9.27 -1.89 2.24
C SER A 98 8.45 -1.83 3.54
N LEU A 99 8.97 -2.39 4.64
CA LEU A 99 8.31 -2.33 5.95
C LEU A 99 8.26 -0.91 6.49
N VAL A 100 9.32 -0.11 6.32
CA VAL A 100 9.33 1.31 6.68
C VAL A 100 8.27 2.07 5.90
N LEU A 101 8.17 1.86 4.58
CA LEU A 101 7.12 2.47 3.74
C LEU A 101 5.71 2.04 4.17
N MET A 102 5.52 0.77 4.53
CA MET A 102 4.25 0.26 5.03
C MET A 102 3.85 0.93 6.35
N LEU A 103 4.78 1.00 7.31
CA LEU A 103 4.56 1.67 8.59
C LEU A 103 4.29 3.17 8.41
N PHE A 104 4.98 3.82 7.48
CA PHE A 104 4.72 5.21 7.12
C PHE A 104 3.28 5.38 6.60
N GLY A 105 2.84 4.57 5.64
CA GLY A 105 1.47 4.62 5.13
C GLY A 105 0.40 4.35 6.20
N LEU A 106 0.63 3.36 7.07
CA LEU A 106 -0.26 3.07 8.21
C LEU A 106 -0.33 4.24 9.20
N SER A 107 0.81 4.87 9.47
CA SER A 107 0.88 6.03 10.36
C SER A 107 0.14 7.22 9.76
N THR A 108 0.34 7.52 8.47
CA THR A 108 -0.37 8.58 7.75
C THR A 108 -1.89 8.34 7.74
N HIS A 109 -2.34 7.10 7.56
CA HIS A 109 -3.77 6.79 7.67
C HIS A 109 -4.29 7.06 9.10
N ALA A 110 -3.54 6.66 10.13
CA ALA A 110 -3.95 6.83 11.52
C ALA A 110 -3.96 8.31 11.96
N THR A 111 -3.02 9.13 11.49
CA THR A 111 -2.85 10.51 11.95
C THR A 111 -3.53 11.57 11.08
N SER A 112 -3.87 11.24 9.84
CA SER A 112 -4.49 12.20 8.90
C SER A 112 -5.87 11.74 8.42
N VAL A 113 -6.01 10.49 7.98
CA VAL A 113 -7.27 10.01 7.40
C VAL A 113 -8.34 9.84 8.49
N ARG A 114 -8.02 9.11 9.56
CA ARG A 114 -8.99 8.85 10.64
C ARG A 114 -9.54 10.11 11.30
N PRO A 115 -8.71 11.07 11.76
CA PRO A 115 -9.24 12.30 12.36
C PRO A 115 -10.04 13.15 11.36
N GLY A 116 -9.63 13.17 10.08
CA GLY A 116 -10.39 13.87 9.04
C GLY A 116 -11.80 13.28 8.85
N LEU A 117 -11.91 11.94 8.86
CA LEU A 117 -13.20 11.26 8.77
C LEU A 117 -14.10 11.55 9.98
N GLU A 118 -13.52 11.66 11.19
CA GLU A 118 -14.27 12.02 12.40
C GLU A 118 -14.89 13.43 12.29
N VAL A 119 -14.15 14.39 11.72
CA VAL A 119 -14.67 15.75 11.45
C VAL A 119 -15.83 15.69 10.46
N ILE A 120 -15.69 14.94 9.36
CA ILE A 120 -16.75 14.81 8.32
C ILE A 120 -18.00 14.13 8.88
N VAL A 121 -17.86 13.20 9.82
CA VAL A 121 -19.01 12.53 10.44
C VAL A 121 -19.73 13.43 11.46
N SER A 122 -19.02 14.39 12.06
CA SER A 122 -19.58 15.31 13.06
C SER A 122 -20.59 16.31 12.46
N THR A 123 -20.44 16.67 11.19
CA THR A 123 -21.34 17.57 10.48
C THR A 123 -21.33 17.31 8.97
N THR A 124 -22.50 17.33 8.35
CA THR A 124 -22.66 17.19 6.89
C THR A 124 -22.68 18.56 6.18
N GLU A 125 -22.57 19.66 6.94
CA GLU A 125 -22.51 21.00 6.37
C GLU A 125 -21.13 21.28 5.75
N GLU A 126 -21.13 22.01 4.64
CA GLU A 126 -19.90 22.45 3.96
C GLU A 126 -19.25 23.61 4.72
N THR A 127 -18.61 23.30 5.83
CA THR A 127 -17.82 24.27 6.60
C THR A 127 -16.37 24.32 6.10
N GLU A 128 -15.67 25.43 6.36
CA GLU A 128 -14.24 25.55 6.03
C GLU A 128 -13.40 24.44 6.68
N GLU A 129 -13.77 24.02 7.89
CA GLU A 129 -13.11 22.93 8.64
C GLU A 129 -13.28 21.57 7.96
N VAL A 130 -14.49 21.26 7.46
CA VAL A 130 -14.77 20.04 6.70
C VAL A 130 -14.01 20.03 5.37
N VAL A 131 -13.99 21.16 4.65
CA VAL A 131 -13.25 21.28 3.39
C VAL A 131 -11.74 21.09 3.61
N SER A 132 -11.20 21.66 4.69
CA SER A 132 -9.80 21.48 5.07
C SER A 132 -9.49 20.02 5.39
N SER A 133 -10.36 19.36 6.16
CA SER A 133 -10.23 17.94 6.52
C SER A 133 -10.29 17.04 5.29
N LEU A 134 -11.20 17.30 4.34
CA LEU A 134 -11.30 16.58 3.07
C LEU A 134 -10.01 16.69 2.24
N LYS A 135 -9.42 17.88 2.15
CA LYS A 135 -8.14 18.09 1.45
C LYS A 135 -6.99 17.34 2.15
N ASN A 136 -6.98 17.32 3.48
CA ASN A 136 -5.99 16.55 4.24
C ASN A 136 -6.12 15.04 4.01
N ILE A 137 -7.34 14.50 3.98
CA ILE A 137 -7.60 13.09 3.62
C ILE A 137 -7.07 12.80 2.21
N ALA A 138 -7.45 13.62 1.23
CA ALA A 138 -7.04 13.44 -0.16
C ALA A 138 -5.50 13.45 -0.31
N ALA A 139 -4.82 14.38 0.37
CA ALA A 139 -3.36 14.45 0.36
C ALA A 139 -2.72 13.21 1.03
N ALA A 140 -3.30 12.75 2.14
CA ALA A 140 -2.86 11.55 2.84
C ALA A 140 -3.01 10.29 1.97
N HIS A 141 -4.16 10.11 1.30
CA HIS A 141 -4.38 9.01 0.36
C HIS A 141 -3.35 9.01 -0.77
N PHE A 142 -3.07 10.18 -1.37
CA PHE A 142 -2.05 10.30 -2.41
C PHE A 142 -0.66 9.85 -1.90
N ILE A 143 -0.25 10.31 -0.71
CA ILE A 143 1.04 9.92 -0.12
C ILE A 143 1.09 8.42 0.20
N ILE A 144 0.00 7.83 0.70
CA ILE A 144 -0.10 6.40 0.97
C ILE A 144 0.05 5.60 -0.34
N VAL A 145 -0.62 6.02 -1.41
CA VAL A 145 -0.49 5.39 -2.74
C VAL A 145 0.95 5.46 -3.26
N LEU A 146 1.66 6.58 -3.06
CA LEU A 146 3.08 6.68 -3.40
C LEU A 146 3.95 5.72 -2.59
N ALA A 147 3.69 5.59 -1.28
CA ALA A 147 4.40 4.63 -0.43
C ALA A 147 4.17 3.18 -0.88
N ILE A 148 2.92 2.82 -1.17
CA ILE A 148 2.56 1.48 -1.70
C ILE A 148 3.24 1.24 -3.06
N THR A 149 3.26 2.23 -3.94
CA THR A 149 3.96 2.16 -5.23
C THR A 149 5.46 1.90 -5.03
N GLY A 150 6.07 2.57 -4.05
CA GLY A 150 7.46 2.32 -3.64
C GLY A 150 7.69 0.88 -3.21
N ILE A 151 6.79 0.31 -2.39
CA ILE A 151 6.85 -1.09 -1.97
C ILE A 151 6.76 -2.02 -3.18
N ILE A 152 5.79 -1.81 -4.08
CA ILE A 152 5.64 -2.61 -5.30
C ILE A 152 6.93 -2.59 -6.13
N GLY A 153 7.52 -1.41 -6.32
CA GLY A 153 8.78 -1.25 -7.03
C GLY A 153 9.94 -2.01 -6.38
N LEU A 154 10.09 -1.89 -5.05
CA LEU A 154 11.11 -2.62 -4.28
C LEU A 154 10.95 -4.14 -4.39
N GLN A 155 9.72 -4.64 -4.31
CA GLN A 155 9.46 -6.08 -4.37
C GLN A 155 9.64 -6.67 -5.77
N ILE A 156 9.29 -5.92 -6.82
CA ILE A 156 9.60 -6.29 -8.20
C ILE A 156 11.12 -6.31 -8.42
N ALA A 157 11.84 -5.28 -7.95
CA ALA A 157 13.29 -5.22 -8.04
C ALA A 157 13.93 -6.40 -7.31
N HIS A 158 13.45 -6.71 -6.11
CA HIS A 158 13.92 -7.84 -5.32
C HIS A 158 13.75 -9.17 -6.08
N TYR A 159 12.60 -9.41 -6.69
CA TYR A 159 12.36 -10.61 -7.50
C TYR A 159 13.34 -10.73 -8.68
N PHE A 160 13.61 -9.64 -9.40
CA PHE A 160 14.58 -9.66 -10.50
C PHE A 160 16.01 -9.91 -10.03
N VAL A 161 16.43 -9.28 -8.92
CA VAL A 161 17.76 -9.49 -8.34
C VAL A 161 17.92 -10.95 -7.91
N MET A 162 16.95 -11.49 -7.17
CA MET A 162 16.95 -12.89 -6.74
C MET A 162 17.06 -13.86 -7.91
N LYS A 163 16.26 -13.67 -8.96
CA LYS A 163 16.26 -14.54 -10.15
C LYS A 163 17.59 -14.50 -10.88
N LYS A 164 18.22 -13.32 -10.96
CA LYS A 164 19.54 -13.16 -11.58
C LYS A 164 20.63 -13.88 -10.78
N THR A 165 20.60 -13.80 -9.45
CA THR A 165 21.55 -14.51 -8.57
C THR A 165 21.42 -16.02 -8.72
N ALA A 166 20.19 -16.56 -8.65
CA ALA A 166 19.95 -17.99 -8.82
C ALA A 166 20.42 -18.53 -10.19
N GLN A 167 20.23 -17.74 -11.26
CA GLN A 167 20.74 -18.11 -12.60
C GLN A 167 22.27 -18.09 -12.68
N ALA A 168 22.95 -17.19 -11.96
CA ALA A 168 24.40 -17.15 -11.94
C ALA A 168 24.97 -18.36 -11.20
N GLU A 169 24.43 -18.69 -10.02
CA GLU A 169 24.83 -19.86 -9.23
C GLU A 169 24.65 -21.17 -10.02
N GLN A 170 23.54 -21.32 -10.73
CA GLN A 170 23.29 -22.52 -11.55
C GLN A 170 24.31 -22.66 -12.69
N ARG A 171 24.70 -21.56 -13.33
CA ARG A 171 25.71 -21.57 -14.41
C ARG A 171 27.08 -21.97 -13.90
N GLU A 172 27.46 -21.55 -12.70
CA GLU A 172 28.72 -21.94 -12.07
C GLU A 172 28.75 -23.44 -11.75
N VAL A 173 27.65 -23.97 -11.21
CA VAL A 173 27.52 -25.42 -10.94
C VAL A 173 27.62 -26.24 -12.23
N ASP A 174 26.95 -25.80 -13.30
CA ASP A 174 26.98 -26.49 -14.59
C ASP A 174 28.35 -26.40 -15.29
N ALA A 175 29.08 -25.30 -15.09
CA ALA A 175 30.46 -25.15 -15.58
C ALA A 175 31.41 -26.12 -14.85
N ASN A 176 31.33 -26.20 -13.52
CA ASN A 176 32.14 -27.11 -12.71
C ASN A 176 31.86 -28.60 -13.01
N LYS A 177 30.62 -28.95 -13.36
CA LYS A 177 30.28 -30.31 -13.81
C LYS A 177 30.87 -30.69 -15.16
N LYS A 178 31.16 -29.72 -16.02
CA LYS A 178 31.77 -29.96 -17.35
C LYS A 178 33.30 -30.03 -17.30
N SER A 179 33.91 -29.52 -16.22
CA SER A 179 35.36 -29.53 -16.04
C SER A 179 35.90 -30.77 -15.29
N ASN A 180 35.00 -31.60 -14.72
CA ASN A 180 35.31 -32.90 -14.10
C ASN A 180 34.85 -34.05 -15.00
#